data_AF-A0AAI8RCB4-F1
#
_entry.id   AF-A0AAI8RCB4-F1
#
_cell.length_a   1.000
_cell.length_b   1.000
_cell.length_c   1.000
_cell.angle_alpha   90.00
_cell.angle_beta   90.00
_cell.angle_gamma   90.00
#
_symmetry.space_group_name_H-M   'P 1'
#
loop_
_entity.id
_entity.type
_entity.pdbx_description
1 polymer ?
#
loop_
_entity_poly.entity_id
_entity_poly.type
_entity_poly.pdbx_seq_one_letter_code
_entity_poly.pdbx_strand_id
1 'polypeptide(L)'
;MKCRFVEVEGLDMTCPQTLTLKEANRFLTIKNEEADMEGVEYTIHYELVQNDRAIIRSKLMLPVFSFDWWEILEEFLYEKGAEDSQVTLFGDVFKQELSEESIKKSKKVKEPRTKRPIKPPKLIQPLSKKWLLRLGGSFLVLLLLFVGGLGVKEFFLTELETPSYEELIDQEQFEEAFQYYPEEQGQTETLFYDYVLDQRSQENLRRFREFHKNYETTYGDFDLAVLENNYEAAVTAYEQQSEAFSDDSNRLAIAGYCFLKEGKLDEAKEINRQINSLELEKKIVQYEQLSLQIKAAEKMIEELQKEDSVDREKLEEELNDLFDLKEKQMNL
;
A
#
# COMPACT_ATOMS: atom_id res chain seq x y z
N MET A 1 17.77 -16.67 -4.19
CA MET A 1 16.95 -16.35 -3.01
C MET A 1 15.63 -17.13 -3.14
N LYS A 2 14.95 -17.37 -2.03
CA LYS A 2 13.62 -17.99 -2.01
C LYS A 2 12.73 -17.19 -1.07
N CYS A 3 11.43 -17.28 -1.26
CA CYS A 3 10.46 -16.76 -0.32
C CYS A 3 9.84 -17.91 0.45
N ARG A 4 9.78 -17.80 1.77
CA ARG A 4 9.07 -18.72 2.64
C ARG A 4 7.91 -17.98 3.27
N PHE A 5 6.69 -18.34 2.90
CA PHE A 5 5.49 -17.92 3.60
C PHE A 5 5.40 -18.70 4.91
N VAL A 6 5.33 -17.96 6.02
CA VAL A 6 5.38 -18.50 7.39
C VAL A 6 3.98 -18.65 7.96
N GLU A 7 3.15 -17.66 7.73
CA GLU A 7 1.76 -17.58 8.20
C GLU A 7 0.97 -16.72 7.22
N VAL A 8 -0.25 -17.13 6.93
CA VAL A 8 -1.17 -16.37 6.09
C VAL A 8 -2.53 -16.35 6.78
N GLU A 9 -3.07 -15.15 7.00
CA GLU A 9 -4.42 -14.92 7.51
C GLU A 9 -5.33 -14.54 6.34
N GLY A 10 -6.57 -15.03 6.37
CA GLY A 10 -7.58 -14.74 5.34
C GLY A 10 -7.52 -15.65 4.10
N LEU A 11 -6.42 -16.36 3.87
CA LEU A 11 -6.25 -17.27 2.72
C LEU A 11 -6.13 -18.73 3.17
N ASP A 12 -6.84 -19.64 2.51
CA ASP A 12 -6.67 -21.09 2.74
C ASP A 12 -5.36 -21.58 2.09
N MET A 13 -4.26 -21.45 2.84
CA MET A 13 -2.93 -21.88 2.42
C MET A 13 -2.22 -22.66 3.51
N THR A 14 -1.67 -23.82 3.15
CA THR A 14 -0.87 -24.62 4.09
C THR A 14 0.51 -24.00 4.29
N CYS A 15 0.77 -23.50 5.50
CA CYS A 15 2.05 -22.90 5.88
C CYS A 15 2.88 -23.83 6.81
N PRO A 16 4.23 -23.76 6.77
CA PRO A 16 5.03 -22.89 5.91
C PRO A 16 5.19 -23.45 4.48
N GLN A 17 5.20 -22.57 3.49
CA GLN A 17 5.43 -22.91 2.08
C GLN A 17 6.61 -22.12 1.53
N THR A 18 7.57 -22.80 0.89
CA THR A 18 8.76 -22.14 0.30
C THR A 18 8.69 -22.21 -1.22
N LEU A 19 8.71 -21.05 -1.86
CA LEU A 19 8.70 -20.88 -3.30
C LEU A 19 9.98 -20.20 -3.78
N THR A 20 10.29 -20.30 -5.06
CA THR A 20 11.27 -19.39 -5.69
C THR A 20 10.76 -17.96 -5.62
N LEU A 21 11.65 -16.98 -5.71
CA LEU A 21 11.27 -15.56 -5.65
C LEU A 21 10.25 -15.22 -6.75
N LYS A 22 10.44 -15.76 -7.95
CA LYS A 22 9.54 -15.59 -9.10
C LYS A 22 8.14 -16.17 -8.84
N GLU A 23 8.07 -17.40 -8.35
CA GLU A 23 6.80 -18.06 -8.04
C GLU A 23 6.06 -17.32 -6.91
N ALA A 24 6.78 -16.87 -5.89
CA ALA A 24 6.20 -16.07 -4.82
C ALA A 24 5.69 -14.72 -5.32
N ASN A 25 6.45 -14.02 -6.18
CA ASN A 25 6.00 -12.75 -6.76
C ASN A 25 4.71 -12.95 -7.56
N ARG A 26 4.68 -13.95 -8.44
CA ARG A 26 3.47 -14.27 -9.21
C ARG A 26 2.29 -14.63 -8.32
N PHE A 27 2.52 -15.42 -7.27
CA PHE A 27 1.48 -15.77 -6.31
C PHE A 27 0.93 -14.53 -5.61
N LEU A 28 1.81 -13.66 -5.11
CA LEU A 28 1.41 -12.43 -4.43
C LEU A 28 0.65 -11.49 -5.36
N THR A 29 1.08 -11.33 -6.62
CA THR A 29 0.34 -10.54 -7.62
C THR A 29 -1.08 -11.08 -7.83
N ILE A 30 -1.23 -12.39 -8.03
CA ILE A 30 -2.55 -13.01 -8.22
C ILE A 30 -3.41 -12.84 -6.97
N LYS A 31 -2.85 -13.07 -5.77
CA LYS A 31 -3.59 -12.92 -4.51
C LYS A 31 -3.93 -11.47 -4.20
N ASN A 32 -3.14 -10.53 -4.68
CA ASN A 32 -3.43 -9.10 -4.57
C ASN A 32 -4.65 -8.73 -5.41
N GLU A 33 -4.70 -9.21 -6.66
CA GLU A 33 -5.82 -9.00 -7.58
C GLU A 33 -7.10 -9.70 -7.06
N GLU A 34 -7.00 -10.95 -6.59
CA GLU A 34 -8.13 -11.66 -5.98
C GLU A 34 -8.69 -10.94 -4.75
N ALA A 35 -7.80 -10.49 -3.85
CA ALA A 35 -8.17 -9.74 -2.66
C ALA A 35 -8.92 -8.44 -3.02
N ASP A 36 -8.46 -7.75 -4.05
CA ASP A 36 -9.06 -6.49 -4.53
C ASP A 36 -10.47 -6.71 -5.09
N MET A 37 -10.63 -7.74 -5.92
CA MET A 37 -11.92 -8.09 -6.51
C MET A 37 -12.95 -8.56 -5.50
N GLU A 38 -12.54 -9.45 -4.59
CA GLU A 38 -13.45 -10.08 -3.64
C GLU A 38 -13.75 -9.17 -2.44
N GLY A 39 -13.03 -8.05 -2.30
CA GLY A 39 -13.10 -7.16 -1.14
C GLY A 39 -12.67 -7.86 0.14
N VAL A 40 -11.74 -8.83 0.04
CA VAL A 40 -11.22 -9.61 1.15
C VAL A 40 -9.76 -9.26 1.40
N GLU A 41 -9.34 -9.34 2.66
CA GLU A 41 -7.98 -8.93 3.06
C GLU A 41 -7.14 -10.16 3.41
N TYR A 42 -5.90 -10.17 2.92
CA TYR A 42 -4.91 -11.19 3.28
C TYR A 42 -3.74 -10.55 4.02
N THR A 43 -3.39 -11.11 5.18
CA THR A 43 -2.12 -10.79 5.86
C THR A 43 -1.14 -11.92 5.64
N ILE A 44 -0.05 -11.65 4.94
CA ILE A 44 0.96 -12.64 4.56
C ILE A 44 2.28 -12.34 5.29
N HIS A 45 2.65 -13.20 6.23
CA HIS A 45 3.96 -13.17 6.86
C HIS A 45 4.95 -14.01 6.04
N TYR A 46 6.04 -13.40 5.61
CA TYR A 46 7.01 -14.06 4.75
C TYR A 46 8.46 -13.78 5.18
N GLU A 47 9.34 -14.68 4.77
CA GLU A 47 10.77 -14.57 4.95
C GLU A 47 11.47 -14.73 3.60
N LEU A 48 12.41 -13.83 3.32
CA LEU A 48 13.36 -14.05 2.23
C LEU A 48 14.51 -14.88 2.77
N VAL A 49 14.79 -15.99 2.09
CA VAL A 49 15.73 -17.02 2.51
C VAL A 49 16.87 -17.14 1.50
N GLN A 50 18.10 -17.13 2.00
CA GLN A 50 19.30 -17.40 1.22
C GLN A 50 20.18 -18.38 1.99
N ASN A 51 20.60 -19.47 1.34
CA ASN A 51 21.38 -20.56 1.96
C ASN A 51 20.73 -21.09 3.26
N ASP A 52 19.42 -21.32 3.23
CA ASP A 52 18.58 -21.80 4.35
C ASP A 52 18.55 -20.89 5.59
N ARG A 53 18.96 -19.63 5.46
CA ARG A 53 18.84 -18.60 6.49
C ARG A 53 17.89 -17.50 6.05
N ALA A 54 16.98 -17.11 6.94
CA ALA A 54 16.16 -15.93 6.74
C ALA A 54 17.05 -14.68 6.81
N ILE A 55 17.08 -13.92 5.72
CA ILE A 55 17.81 -12.65 5.60
C ILE A 55 16.89 -11.45 5.82
N ILE A 56 15.60 -11.60 5.49
CA ILE A 56 14.55 -10.60 5.74
C ILE A 56 13.32 -11.34 6.27
N ARG A 57 12.63 -10.71 7.22
CA ARG A 57 11.29 -11.10 7.68
C ARG A 57 10.39 -9.89 7.54
N SER A 58 9.28 -10.04 6.85
CA SER A 58 8.34 -8.94 6.63
C SER A 58 6.90 -9.47 6.56
N LYS A 59 5.95 -8.53 6.50
CA LYS A 59 4.52 -8.76 6.38
C LYS A 59 4.03 -7.99 5.15
N LEU A 60 3.12 -8.58 4.38
CA LEU A 60 2.36 -7.93 3.32
C LEU A 60 0.89 -7.94 3.68
N MET A 61 0.20 -6.84 3.40
CA MET A 61 -1.25 -6.72 3.48
C MET A 61 -1.76 -6.55 2.06
N LEU A 62 -2.62 -7.46 1.61
CA LEU A 62 -3.26 -7.41 0.30
C LEU A 62 -4.76 -7.13 0.48
N PRO A 63 -5.41 -6.37 -0.42
CA PRO A 63 -4.86 -5.85 -1.67
C PRO A 63 -4.06 -4.55 -1.52
N VAL A 64 -3.13 -4.33 -2.45
CA VAL A 64 -2.31 -3.13 -2.64
C VAL A 64 -2.60 -2.59 -4.04
N PHE A 65 -2.95 -1.30 -4.12
CA PHE A 65 -3.40 -0.62 -5.33
C PHE A 65 -2.41 -0.72 -6.52
N SER A 66 -1.11 -0.63 -6.25
CA SER A 66 -0.02 -0.81 -7.23
C SER A 66 0.97 -1.83 -6.67
N PHE A 67 0.62 -3.12 -6.74
CA PHE A 67 1.47 -4.16 -6.18
C PHE A 67 2.79 -4.30 -6.95
N ASP A 68 3.85 -3.67 -6.45
CA ASP A 68 5.25 -3.96 -6.77
C ASP A 68 5.97 -4.44 -5.51
N TRP A 69 6.29 -5.74 -5.48
CA TRP A 69 6.93 -6.34 -4.30
C TRP A 69 8.32 -5.76 -4.02
N TRP A 70 9.04 -5.29 -5.03
CA TRP A 70 10.32 -4.64 -4.80
C TRP A 70 10.15 -3.29 -4.12
N GLU A 71 9.22 -2.47 -4.58
CA GLU A 71 8.98 -1.12 -4.02
C GLU A 71 8.58 -1.19 -2.54
N ILE A 72 7.62 -2.07 -2.23
CA ILE A 72 7.19 -2.32 -0.84
C ILE A 72 8.37 -2.79 0.03
N LEU A 73 9.25 -3.63 -0.52
CA LEU A 73 10.40 -4.14 0.20
C LEU A 73 11.51 -3.08 0.36
N GLU A 74 11.69 -2.22 -0.64
CA GLU A 74 12.64 -1.11 -0.63
C GLU A 74 12.30 -0.11 0.46
N GLU A 75 11.03 0.28 0.56
CA GLU A 75 10.52 1.14 1.62
C GLU A 75 10.74 0.52 3.01
N PHE A 76 10.35 -0.75 3.18
CA PHE A 76 10.60 -1.49 4.43
C PHE A 76 12.10 -1.50 4.81
N LEU A 77 13.01 -1.65 3.85
CA LEU A 77 14.45 -1.66 4.13
C LEU A 77 14.94 -0.29 4.62
N TYR A 78 14.46 0.80 4.03
CA TYR A 78 14.79 2.15 4.49
C TYR A 78 14.22 2.44 5.88
N GLU A 79 12.99 2.03 6.18
CA GLU A 79 12.41 2.13 7.52
C GLU A 79 13.24 1.39 8.59
N LYS A 80 13.86 0.27 8.23
CA LYS A 80 14.78 -0.48 9.12
C LYS A 80 16.19 0.11 9.19
N GLY A 81 16.43 1.25 8.54
CA GLY A 81 17.69 1.98 8.59
C GLY A 81 18.79 1.38 7.71
N ALA A 82 18.43 0.69 6.63
CA ALA A 82 19.40 0.23 5.64
C ALA A 82 20.03 1.44 4.91
N GLU A 83 21.33 1.35 4.62
CA GLU A 83 22.00 2.38 3.81
C GLU A 83 21.63 2.21 2.32
N ASP A 84 21.55 3.32 1.58
CA ASP A 84 21.26 3.36 0.13
C ASP A 84 22.12 2.36 -0.69
N SER A 85 23.40 2.24 -0.35
CA SER A 85 24.31 1.29 -1.00
C SER A 85 23.95 -0.19 -0.77
N GLN A 86 23.33 -0.49 0.38
CA GLN A 86 22.86 -1.84 0.73
C GLN A 86 21.54 -2.14 0.03
N VAL A 87 20.61 -1.18 0.02
CA VAL A 87 19.32 -1.29 -0.67
C VAL A 87 19.53 -1.48 -2.17
N THR A 88 20.38 -0.67 -2.80
CA THR A 88 20.73 -0.80 -4.22
C THR A 88 21.30 -2.19 -4.54
N LEU A 89 22.31 -2.65 -3.77
CA LEU A 89 22.94 -3.95 -4.02
C LEU A 89 21.95 -5.11 -3.85
N PHE A 90 21.10 -5.03 -2.83
CA PHE A 90 20.08 -6.03 -2.58
C PHE A 90 19.01 -6.02 -3.69
N GLY A 91 18.59 -4.83 -4.13
CA GLY A 91 17.62 -4.64 -5.21
C GLY A 91 18.08 -5.16 -6.55
N ASP A 92 19.34 -4.95 -6.91
CA ASP A 92 19.90 -5.53 -8.14
C ASP A 92 19.79 -7.05 -8.14
N VAL A 93 20.11 -7.69 -7.01
CA VAL A 93 20.02 -9.16 -6.87
C VAL A 93 18.56 -9.62 -6.86
N PHE A 94 17.68 -8.91 -6.15
CA PHE A 94 16.26 -9.24 -6.05
C PHE A 94 15.57 -9.15 -7.42
N LYS A 95 15.73 -8.01 -8.12
CA LYS A 95 15.18 -7.78 -9.47
C LYS A 95 15.74 -8.75 -10.49
N GLN A 96 17.05 -9.03 -10.44
CA GLN A 96 17.66 -10.02 -11.32
C GLN A 96 17.08 -11.43 -11.10
N GLU A 97 16.76 -11.81 -9.87
CA GLU A 97 16.13 -13.11 -9.61
C GLU A 97 14.65 -13.16 -10.03
N LEU A 98 13.99 -12.01 -10.23
CA LEU A 98 12.66 -11.92 -10.83
C LEU A 98 12.70 -12.01 -12.37
N SER A 99 13.77 -11.54 -13.03
CA SER A 99 13.94 -11.51 -14.49
C SER A 99 14.98 -12.52 -15.00
N GLU A 100 14.60 -13.55 -15.76
CA GLU A 100 15.45 -14.70 -16.18
C GLU A 100 16.70 -14.42 -17.05
N GLU A 101 17.71 -13.66 -16.62
CA GLU A 101 19.00 -13.59 -17.33
C GLU A 101 20.19 -14.20 -16.57
N SER A 102 20.59 -15.40 -17.02
CA SER A 102 21.80 -16.09 -16.59
C SER A 102 23.05 -15.68 -17.41
N ILE A 103 23.97 -14.98 -16.75
CA ILE A 103 25.44 -14.89 -16.92
C ILE A 103 26.04 -14.57 -18.30
N LYS A 104 26.74 -13.41 -18.37
CA LYS A 104 28.15 -13.35 -18.83
C LYS A 104 29.06 -12.67 -17.81
N LYS A 105 30.06 -13.44 -17.34
CA LYS A 105 31.08 -13.02 -16.37
C LYS A 105 32.10 -12.01 -16.93
N SER A 106 32.31 -10.97 -16.12
CA SER A 106 33.57 -10.33 -15.73
C SER A 106 34.39 -9.50 -16.73
N LYS A 107 34.81 -8.31 -16.25
CA LYS A 107 36.22 -7.92 -16.33
C LYS A 107 36.68 -7.13 -15.08
N LYS A 108 37.89 -7.50 -14.67
CA LYS A 108 38.63 -7.22 -13.43
C LYS A 108 39.02 -5.75 -13.17
N VAL A 109 38.91 -5.39 -11.88
CA VAL A 109 39.94 -4.82 -10.96
C VAL A 109 40.75 -3.60 -11.41
N LYS A 110 40.68 -2.54 -10.59
CA LYS A 110 41.86 -1.80 -10.09
C LYS A 110 41.66 -1.35 -8.63
N GLU A 111 42.30 -2.07 -7.71
CA GLU A 111 43.00 -1.44 -6.58
C GLU A 111 44.42 -1.03 -7.07
N PRO A 112 45.21 -0.12 -6.43
CA PRO A 112 45.33 -0.01 -4.97
C PRO A 112 45.76 1.36 -4.33
N ARG A 113 45.77 1.35 -2.97
CA ARG A 113 46.61 2.10 -1.98
C ARG A 113 46.17 3.54 -1.60
N THR A 114 46.25 4.02 -0.35
CA THR A 114 46.90 3.55 0.89
C THR A 114 46.32 4.26 2.13
N LYS A 115 46.22 3.48 3.21
CA LYS A 115 46.02 3.79 4.65
C LYS A 115 46.42 5.17 5.16
N ARG A 116 45.59 5.74 6.05
CA ARG A 116 46.01 6.45 7.28
C ARG A 116 45.12 6.08 8.48
N PRO A 117 45.64 6.13 9.71
CA PRO A 117 45.20 5.26 10.81
C PRO A 117 44.01 5.78 11.62
N ILE A 118 43.19 4.82 12.03
CA ILE A 118 42.07 4.91 12.97
C ILE A 118 42.60 5.27 14.37
N LYS A 119 42.02 6.30 14.99
CA LYS A 119 42.12 6.54 16.44
C LYS A 119 41.02 5.73 17.14
N PRO A 120 41.29 5.02 18.24
CA PRO A 120 40.29 4.17 18.89
C PRO A 120 39.22 5.00 19.62
N PRO A 121 37.93 4.59 19.58
CA PRO A 121 36.90 5.17 20.41
C PRO A 121 37.11 4.81 21.89
N LYS A 122 36.86 5.79 22.76
CA LYS A 122 37.00 5.67 24.21
C LYS A 122 35.90 4.76 24.78
N LEU A 123 36.31 3.86 25.68
CA LEU A 123 35.42 3.04 26.49
C LEU A 123 34.45 3.91 27.29
N ILE A 124 33.15 3.70 27.09
CA ILE A 124 32.12 4.11 28.06
C ILE A 124 32.09 3.03 29.15
N GLN A 125 32.33 3.45 30.38
CA GLN A 125 32.27 2.62 31.58
C GLN A 125 30.81 2.32 31.95
N PRO A 126 30.51 1.16 32.58
CA PRO A 126 29.15 0.81 32.99
C PRO A 126 28.73 1.60 34.24
N LEU A 127 27.61 2.31 34.16
CA LEU A 127 26.99 2.96 35.31
C LEU A 127 26.26 1.94 36.19
N SER A 128 26.62 1.98 37.47
CA SER A 128 26.25 1.04 38.52
C SER A 128 24.80 1.16 38.99
N LYS A 129 24.18 0.01 39.28
CA LYS A 129 22.97 -0.13 40.10
C LYS A 129 23.18 0.48 41.48
N LYS A 130 22.34 1.45 41.88
CA LYS A 130 21.83 1.71 43.25
C LYS A 130 21.10 3.06 43.32
N TRP A 131 19.82 3.10 42.94
CA TRP A 131 18.86 4.06 43.51
C TRP A 131 17.42 3.58 43.29
N LEU A 132 17.09 2.46 43.92
CA LEU A 132 15.73 1.95 44.11
C LEU A 132 15.57 1.72 45.61
N LEU A 133 14.43 2.18 46.15
CA LEU A 133 13.94 2.14 47.53
C LEU A 133 14.25 3.34 48.43
N ARG A 134 13.26 4.25 48.50
CA ARG A 134 12.74 5.05 49.64
C ARG A 134 11.97 6.23 49.02
N LEU A 135 10.65 6.22 48.90
CA LEU A 135 9.66 6.26 49.98
C LEU A 135 8.31 5.80 49.43
N GLY A 136 7.74 4.76 50.05
CA GLY A 136 6.33 4.43 49.90
C GLY A 136 5.49 5.18 50.93
N GLY A 137 4.19 5.30 50.61
CA GLY A 137 3.14 5.50 51.60
C GLY A 137 2.61 6.91 51.72
N SER A 138 1.71 7.29 50.81
CA SER A 138 0.50 8.10 51.06
C SER A 138 0.08 8.91 49.81
N PHE A 139 -0.52 8.26 48.82
CA PHE A 139 -1.38 8.96 47.85
C PHE A 139 -2.57 8.10 47.35
N LEU A 140 -2.89 7.03 48.09
CA LEU A 140 -4.09 6.22 47.86
C LEU A 140 -5.33 6.77 48.61
N VAL A 141 -5.23 8.00 49.13
CA VAL A 141 -6.30 8.71 49.86
C VAL A 141 -6.77 9.96 49.10
N LEU A 142 -6.07 10.39 48.04
CA LEU A 142 -6.52 11.49 47.19
C LEU A 142 -7.44 11.05 46.03
N LEU A 143 -7.58 9.74 45.81
CA LEU A 143 -8.40 9.16 44.74
C LEU A 143 -9.87 8.91 45.17
N LEU A 144 -10.26 9.27 46.40
CA LEU A 144 -11.60 9.03 46.96
C LEU A 144 -12.37 10.30 47.38
N LEU A 145 -11.86 11.52 47.09
CA LEU A 145 -12.53 12.79 47.43
C LEU A 145 -12.80 13.70 46.23
N PHE A 146 -13.03 13.13 45.04
CA PHE A 146 -13.54 13.89 43.88
C PHE A 146 -14.79 13.24 43.24
N VAL A 147 -15.55 12.49 44.03
CA VAL A 147 -16.94 12.12 43.71
C VAL A 147 -17.81 12.78 44.77
N GLY A 148 -18.21 14.03 44.55
CA GLY A 148 -19.00 14.76 45.54
C GLY A 148 -19.23 16.24 45.23
N GLY A 149 -19.85 16.53 44.09
CA GLY A 149 -20.84 17.61 43.91
C GLY A 149 -20.56 19.05 44.41
N LEU A 150 -20.74 19.97 43.45
CA LEU A 150 -21.12 21.39 43.60
C LEU A 150 -19.98 22.41 43.78
N GLY A 151 -19.65 23.07 42.67
CA GLY A 151 -18.82 24.28 42.65
C GLY A 151 -18.46 24.73 41.24
N VAL A 152 -19.47 25.17 40.48
CA VAL A 152 -19.30 25.76 39.15
C VAL A 152 -18.60 27.12 39.26
N LYS A 153 -17.69 27.37 38.29
CA LYS A 153 -16.97 28.60 37.93
C LYS A 153 -15.64 28.85 38.66
N GLU A 154 -14.57 28.86 37.86
CA GLU A 154 -13.25 29.46 38.11
C GLU A 154 -12.08 28.60 38.63
N PHE A 155 -12.01 27.29 38.31
CA PHE A 155 -10.77 26.54 38.61
C PHE A 155 -10.45 25.40 37.63
N PHE A 156 -10.44 25.69 36.32
CA PHE A 156 -9.71 24.88 35.32
C PHE A 156 -9.18 25.83 34.23
N LEU A 157 -8.20 26.66 34.60
CA LEU A 157 -7.24 27.26 33.66
C LEU A 157 -5.86 26.76 34.04
N THR A 158 -5.65 25.46 33.88
CA THR A 158 -4.36 24.96 33.43
C THR A 158 -4.36 25.18 31.93
N GLU A 159 -3.51 26.08 31.42
CA GLU A 159 -3.09 26.05 30.02
C GLU A 159 -2.53 24.64 29.77
N LEU A 160 -3.40 23.75 29.26
CA LEU A 160 -2.96 22.56 28.56
C LEU A 160 -2.27 23.13 27.31
N GLU A 161 -0.94 23.06 27.27
CA GLU A 161 -0.20 23.28 26.03
C GLU A 161 -0.88 22.39 24.97
N THR A 162 -1.44 23.01 23.93
CA THR A 162 -1.97 22.27 22.78
C THR A 162 -0.82 21.43 22.23
N PRO A 163 -0.96 20.09 22.16
CA PRO A 163 0.07 19.22 21.57
C PRO A 163 0.46 19.72 20.19
N SER A 164 1.72 19.60 19.78
CA SER A 164 2.13 20.09 18.46
C SER A 164 1.45 19.29 17.35
N TYR A 165 1.35 19.87 16.15
CA TYR A 165 0.77 19.18 15.00
C TYR A 165 1.50 17.85 14.73
N GLU A 166 2.83 17.87 14.72
CA GLU A 166 3.66 16.69 14.53
C GLU A 166 3.45 15.66 15.62
N GLU A 167 3.30 16.09 16.89
CA GLU A 167 2.99 15.17 18.00
C GLU A 167 1.64 14.48 17.82
N LEU A 168 0.62 15.19 17.31
CA LEU A 168 -0.69 14.60 17.03
C LEU A 168 -0.63 13.62 15.86
N ILE A 169 0.10 13.96 14.79
CA ILE A 169 0.29 13.08 13.63
C ILE A 169 1.06 11.81 14.04
N ASP A 170 2.15 11.95 14.80
CA ASP A 170 2.95 10.81 15.30
C ASP A 170 2.15 9.89 16.24
N GLN A 171 1.15 10.44 16.93
CA GLN A 171 0.22 9.70 17.79
C GLN A 171 -1.03 9.23 17.04
N GLU A 172 -1.07 9.39 15.72
CA GLU A 172 -2.19 9.00 14.85
C GLU A 172 -3.51 9.68 15.24
N GLN A 173 -3.45 10.86 15.86
CA GLN A 173 -4.60 11.66 16.33
C GLN A 173 -5.08 12.64 15.25
N PHE A 174 -5.53 12.08 14.12
CA PHE A 174 -5.92 12.86 12.94
C PHE A 174 -7.12 13.78 13.18
N GLU A 175 -8.11 13.36 13.99
CA GLU A 175 -9.29 14.17 14.31
C GLU A 175 -8.90 15.43 15.09
N GLU A 176 -8.06 15.29 16.12
CA GLU A 176 -7.56 16.42 16.92
C GLU A 176 -6.65 17.32 16.08
N ALA A 177 -5.77 16.75 15.25
CA ALA A 177 -4.92 17.51 14.34
C ALA A 177 -5.76 18.38 13.38
N PHE A 178 -6.79 17.79 12.77
CA PHE A 178 -7.68 18.48 11.84
C PHE A 178 -8.47 19.61 12.51
N GLN A 179 -8.84 19.45 13.78
CA GLN A 179 -9.56 20.48 14.55
C GLN A 179 -8.65 21.62 15.02
N TYR A 180 -7.46 21.29 15.53
CA TYR A 180 -6.58 22.28 16.14
C TYR A 180 -5.71 23.04 15.14
N TYR A 181 -5.50 22.49 13.94
CA TYR A 181 -4.63 23.08 12.91
C TYR A 181 -5.38 23.30 11.59
N PRO A 182 -6.21 24.37 11.48
CA PRO A 182 -6.99 24.66 10.26
C PRO A 182 -6.15 24.85 9.00
N GLU A 183 -4.92 25.35 9.12
CA GLU A 183 -4.01 25.56 7.99
C GLU A 183 -3.46 24.23 7.43
N GLU A 184 -3.48 23.16 8.23
CA GLU A 184 -2.91 21.85 7.90
C GLU A 184 -3.97 20.79 7.59
N GLN A 185 -5.24 21.18 7.42
CA GLN A 185 -6.36 20.25 7.21
C GLN A 185 -6.17 19.34 6.00
N GLY A 186 -5.73 19.89 4.87
CA GLY A 186 -5.48 19.10 3.66
C GLY A 186 -4.32 18.11 3.81
N GLN A 187 -3.28 18.48 4.57
CA GLN A 187 -2.19 17.56 4.89
C GLN A 187 -2.66 16.47 5.86
N THR A 188 -3.42 16.83 6.88
CA THR A 188 -3.99 15.89 7.86
C THR A 188 -4.87 14.86 7.17
N GLU A 189 -5.73 15.31 6.25
CA GLU A 189 -6.59 14.44 5.45
C GLU A 189 -5.77 13.43 4.64
N THR A 190 -4.71 13.90 3.97
CA THR A 190 -3.82 13.02 3.19
C THR A 190 -3.10 12.01 4.06
N LEU A 191 -2.52 12.45 5.18
CA LEU A 191 -1.85 11.55 6.12
C LEU A 191 -2.80 10.53 6.73
N PHE A 192 -4.05 10.90 6.98
CA PHE A 192 -5.03 9.95 7.49
C PHE A 192 -5.43 8.93 6.42
N TYR A 193 -5.61 9.36 5.16
CA TYR A 193 -5.82 8.45 4.04
C TYR A 193 -4.66 7.46 3.89
N ASP A 194 -3.42 7.95 3.86
CA ASP A 194 -2.21 7.13 3.75
C ASP A 194 -2.11 6.13 4.93
N TYR A 195 -2.37 6.59 6.16
CA TYR A 195 -2.43 5.71 7.33
C TYR A 195 -3.48 4.60 7.19
N VAL A 196 -4.67 4.91 6.67
CA VAL A 196 -5.74 3.92 6.47
C VAL A 196 -5.39 2.95 5.33
N LEU A 197 -4.67 3.42 4.32
CA LEU A 197 -4.17 2.59 3.23
C LEU A 197 -3.12 1.60 3.74
N ASP A 198 -2.16 2.06 4.55
CA ASP A 198 -1.06 1.25 5.09
C ASP A 198 -1.51 0.31 6.21
N GLN A 199 -2.35 0.80 7.12
CA GLN A 199 -2.90 0.07 8.27
C GLN A 199 -4.35 -0.32 8.01
N ARG A 200 -4.62 -0.87 6.82
CA ARG A 200 -5.99 -1.17 6.41
C ARG A 200 -6.65 -2.17 7.36
N SER A 201 -7.75 -1.74 7.96
CA SER A 201 -8.59 -2.57 8.83
C SER A 201 -10.02 -2.03 8.84
N GLN A 202 -10.98 -2.88 9.16
CA GLN A 202 -12.38 -2.45 9.31
C GLN A 202 -12.56 -1.35 10.36
N GLU A 203 -11.71 -1.32 11.40
CA GLU A 203 -11.73 -0.26 12.41
C GLU A 203 -11.23 1.07 11.85
N ASN A 204 -10.09 1.07 11.15
CA ASN A 204 -9.51 2.28 10.56
C ASN A 204 -10.39 2.83 9.42
N LEU A 205 -10.96 1.96 8.59
CA LEU A 205 -11.95 2.35 7.56
C LEU A 205 -13.20 2.97 8.18
N ARG A 206 -13.70 2.40 9.30
CA ARG A 206 -14.84 2.99 10.03
C ARG A 206 -14.49 4.36 10.59
N ARG A 207 -13.30 4.50 11.20
CA ARG A 207 -12.81 5.77 11.76
C ARG A 207 -12.69 6.84 10.67
N PHE A 208 -12.11 6.49 9.53
CA PHE A 208 -11.98 7.37 8.35
C PHE A 208 -13.36 7.82 7.81
N ARG A 209 -14.30 6.88 7.68
CA ARG A 209 -15.68 7.20 7.30
C ARG A 209 -16.37 8.13 8.31
N GLU A 210 -16.19 7.88 9.60
CA GLU A 210 -16.76 8.73 10.66
C GLU A 210 -16.15 10.14 10.63
N PHE A 211 -14.85 10.25 10.35
CA PHE A 211 -14.16 11.52 10.16
C PHE A 211 -14.77 12.34 9.02
N HIS A 212 -14.90 11.78 7.82
CA HIS A 212 -15.50 12.48 6.67
C HIS A 212 -17.00 12.78 6.82
N LYS A 213 -17.70 12.06 7.70
CA LYS A 213 -19.07 12.41 8.06
C LYS A 213 -19.15 13.64 8.98
N ASN A 214 -18.14 13.85 9.81
CA ASN A 214 -18.12 14.88 10.84
C ASN A 214 -17.43 16.17 10.39
N TYR A 215 -16.59 16.10 9.36
CA TYR A 215 -15.84 17.24 8.83
C TYR A 215 -16.04 17.37 7.32
N GLU A 216 -16.06 18.61 6.84
CA GLU A 216 -15.97 18.88 5.40
C GLU A 216 -14.51 18.72 4.98
N THR A 217 -14.27 17.88 3.99
CA THR A 217 -12.93 17.44 3.59
C THR A 217 -12.78 17.56 2.07
N THR A 218 -11.55 17.73 1.61
CA THR A 218 -11.26 18.05 0.20
C THR A 218 -11.36 16.82 -0.71
N TYR A 219 -10.88 15.68 -0.26
CA TYR A 219 -10.75 14.44 -1.04
C TYR A 219 -11.60 13.29 -0.47
N GLY A 220 -12.19 13.46 0.72
CA GLY A 220 -12.84 12.40 1.48
C GLY A 220 -13.81 11.50 0.73
N ASP A 221 -14.72 12.05 -0.08
CA ASP A 221 -15.68 11.24 -0.84
C ASP A 221 -14.96 10.35 -1.89
N PHE A 222 -13.91 10.88 -2.51
CA PHE A 222 -13.08 10.14 -3.46
C PHE A 222 -12.23 9.08 -2.74
N ASP A 223 -11.47 9.49 -1.73
CA ASP A 223 -10.55 8.64 -0.98
C ASP A 223 -11.30 7.48 -0.30
N LEU A 224 -12.47 7.74 0.28
CA LEU A 224 -13.32 6.71 0.87
C LEU A 224 -13.84 5.73 -0.20
N ALA A 225 -14.28 6.22 -1.35
CA ALA A 225 -14.76 5.37 -2.43
C ALA A 225 -13.65 4.47 -2.99
N VAL A 226 -12.42 4.98 -3.11
CA VAL A 226 -11.23 4.20 -3.48
C VAL A 226 -10.95 3.12 -2.44
N LEU A 227 -10.94 3.47 -1.15
CA LEU A 227 -10.75 2.49 -0.08
C LEU A 227 -11.85 1.43 -0.05
N GLU A 228 -13.05 1.72 -0.53
CA GLU A 228 -14.16 0.76 -0.59
C GLU A 228 -14.24 -0.04 -1.90
N ASN A 229 -13.28 0.17 -2.81
CA ASN A 229 -13.30 -0.40 -4.16
C ASN A 229 -14.59 -0.04 -4.94
N ASN A 230 -15.20 1.10 -4.61
CA ASN A 230 -16.37 1.63 -5.28
C ASN A 230 -15.93 2.62 -6.37
N TYR A 231 -15.42 2.09 -7.48
CA TYR A 231 -14.83 2.90 -8.54
C TYR A 231 -15.82 3.85 -9.22
N GLU A 232 -17.10 3.46 -9.36
CA GLU A 232 -18.17 4.35 -9.83
C GLU A 232 -18.32 5.58 -8.93
N ALA A 233 -18.35 5.38 -7.61
CA ALA A 233 -18.43 6.48 -6.65
C ALA A 233 -17.16 7.34 -6.65
N ALA A 234 -15.98 6.72 -6.77
CA ALA A 234 -14.70 7.44 -6.86
C ALA A 234 -14.66 8.33 -8.11
N VAL A 235 -15.04 7.80 -9.27
CA VAL A 235 -15.15 8.57 -10.52
C VAL A 235 -16.13 9.72 -10.36
N THR A 236 -17.30 9.47 -9.75
CA THR A 236 -18.31 10.50 -9.52
C THR A 236 -17.78 11.62 -8.61
N ALA A 237 -17.12 11.26 -7.51
CA ALA A 237 -16.52 12.22 -6.58
C ALA A 237 -15.44 13.04 -7.29
N TYR A 238 -14.52 12.41 -8.01
CA TYR A 238 -13.50 13.11 -8.80
C TYR A 238 -14.11 14.09 -9.80
N GLU A 239 -15.10 13.68 -10.58
CA GLU A 239 -15.74 14.53 -11.59
C GLU A 239 -16.40 15.78 -10.96
N GLN A 240 -16.93 15.68 -9.75
CA GLN A 240 -17.57 16.80 -9.03
C GLN A 240 -16.59 17.84 -8.51
N GLN A 241 -15.35 17.46 -8.22
CA GLN A 241 -14.34 18.30 -7.57
C GLN A 241 -12.96 18.25 -8.26
N SER A 242 -12.94 18.00 -9.57
CA SER A 242 -11.71 17.79 -10.35
C SER A 242 -10.65 18.90 -10.19
N GLU A 243 -11.04 20.15 -9.94
CA GLU A 243 -10.11 21.25 -9.69
C GLU A 243 -9.23 21.02 -8.45
N ALA A 244 -9.78 20.39 -7.41
CA ALA A 244 -9.07 20.11 -6.17
C ALA A 244 -7.89 19.14 -6.37
N PHE A 245 -7.96 18.28 -7.40
CA PHE A 245 -6.94 17.27 -7.68
C PHE A 245 -5.80 17.78 -8.57
N SER A 246 -5.87 19.01 -9.08
CA SER A 246 -5.00 19.48 -10.17
C SER A 246 -3.50 19.40 -9.86
N ASP A 247 -3.13 19.55 -8.59
CA ASP A 247 -1.75 19.49 -8.10
C ASP A 247 -1.39 18.13 -7.44
N ASP A 248 -2.34 17.19 -7.32
CA ASP A 248 -2.11 15.87 -6.71
C ASP A 248 -1.98 14.79 -7.79
N SER A 249 -0.74 14.59 -8.25
CA SER A 249 -0.45 13.60 -9.29
C SER A 249 -0.76 12.16 -8.87
N ASN A 250 -0.70 11.85 -7.57
CA ASN A 250 -0.96 10.51 -7.06
C ASN A 250 -2.46 10.21 -7.11
N ARG A 251 -3.29 11.10 -6.56
CA ARG A 251 -4.75 10.94 -6.65
C ARG A 251 -5.28 11.04 -8.08
N LEU A 252 -4.66 11.86 -8.92
CA LEU A 252 -4.96 11.85 -10.36
C LEU A 252 -4.65 10.48 -10.98
N ALA A 253 -3.51 9.85 -10.67
CA ALA A 253 -3.22 8.50 -11.15
C ALA A 253 -4.28 7.49 -10.69
N ILE A 254 -4.73 7.59 -9.44
CA ILE A 254 -5.82 6.77 -8.88
C ILE A 254 -7.13 7.02 -9.63
N ALA A 255 -7.50 8.27 -9.88
CA ALA A 255 -8.70 8.60 -10.65
C ALA A 255 -8.63 8.03 -12.08
N GLY A 256 -7.45 8.10 -12.72
CA GLY A 256 -7.19 7.47 -14.02
C GLY A 256 -7.40 5.96 -14.00
N TYR A 257 -6.97 5.29 -12.94
CA TYR A 257 -7.22 3.86 -12.74
C TYR A 257 -8.71 3.57 -12.52
N CYS A 258 -9.40 4.33 -11.67
CA CYS A 258 -10.84 4.18 -11.46
C CYS A 258 -11.63 4.33 -12.78
N PHE A 259 -11.22 5.27 -13.65
CA PHE A 259 -11.78 5.38 -14.99
C PHE A 259 -11.59 4.09 -15.82
N LEU A 260 -10.43 3.44 -15.75
CA LEU A 260 -10.22 2.15 -16.43
C LEU A 260 -11.16 1.06 -15.90
N LYS A 261 -11.37 1.00 -14.57
CA LYS A 261 -12.30 0.03 -13.95
C LYS A 261 -13.75 0.24 -14.41
N GLU A 262 -14.13 1.50 -14.63
CA GLU A 262 -15.43 1.88 -15.18
C GLU A 262 -15.49 1.82 -16.73
N GLY A 263 -14.44 1.33 -17.38
CA GLY A 263 -14.35 1.21 -18.84
C GLY A 263 -14.21 2.52 -19.61
N LYS A 264 -13.93 3.62 -18.91
CA LYS A 264 -13.74 4.99 -19.40
C LYS A 264 -12.28 5.23 -19.83
N LEU A 265 -11.86 4.55 -20.90
CA LEU A 265 -10.46 4.56 -21.38
C LEU A 265 -9.96 5.93 -21.81
N ASP A 266 -10.80 6.74 -22.45
CA ASP A 266 -10.38 8.03 -22.99
C ASP A 266 -10.13 9.06 -21.87
N GLU A 267 -10.92 8.99 -20.80
CA GLU A 267 -10.78 9.77 -19.57
C GLU A 267 -9.50 9.38 -18.83
N ALA A 268 -9.21 8.09 -18.69
CA ALA A 268 -7.96 7.61 -18.10
C ALA A 268 -6.72 8.11 -18.87
N LYS A 269 -6.79 8.12 -20.21
CA LYS A 269 -5.73 8.66 -21.06
C LYS A 269 -5.56 10.17 -20.90
N GLU A 270 -6.65 10.91 -20.74
CA GLU A 270 -6.57 12.35 -20.55
C GLU A 270 -5.86 12.70 -19.25
N ILE A 271 -6.22 12.03 -18.15
CA ILE A 271 -5.48 12.12 -16.90
C ILE A 271 -4.00 11.79 -17.13
N ASN A 272 -3.70 10.70 -17.82
CA ASN A 272 -2.30 10.32 -18.01
C ASN A 272 -1.50 11.31 -18.86
N ARG A 273 -2.13 12.05 -19.77
CA ARG A 273 -1.47 13.15 -20.51
C ARG A 273 -1.13 14.32 -19.58
N GLN A 274 -1.96 14.57 -18.57
CA GLN A 274 -1.71 15.61 -17.59
C GLN A 274 -0.51 15.27 -16.69
N ILE A 275 -0.50 14.06 -16.12
CA ILE A 275 0.50 13.69 -15.09
C ILE A 275 1.71 12.93 -15.64
N ASN A 276 1.62 12.35 -16.84
CA ASN A 276 2.65 11.51 -17.45
C ASN A 276 3.11 10.36 -16.53
N SER A 277 2.15 9.67 -15.90
CA SER A 277 2.42 8.56 -14.99
C SER A 277 2.75 7.29 -15.78
N LEU A 278 3.97 6.77 -15.60
CA LEU A 278 4.39 5.52 -16.24
C LEU A 278 3.55 4.33 -15.78
N GLU A 279 3.07 4.33 -14.54
CA GLU A 279 2.24 3.27 -13.99
C GLU A 279 0.86 3.25 -14.60
N LEU A 280 0.21 4.42 -14.67
CA LEU A 280 -1.08 4.56 -15.32
C LEU A 280 -0.96 4.25 -16.82
N GLU A 281 0.13 4.65 -17.48
CA GLU A 281 0.40 4.30 -18.88
C GLU A 281 0.43 2.78 -19.09
N LYS A 282 1.13 2.02 -18.22
CA LYS A 282 1.16 0.56 -18.30
C LYS A 282 -0.24 -0.04 -18.21
N LYS A 283 -1.06 0.42 -17.26
CA LYS A 283 -2.43 -0.05 -17.07
C LYS A 283 -3.32 0.28 -18.28
N ILE A 284 -3.22 1.49 -18.82
CA ILE A 284 -3.91 1.91 -20.06
C ILE A 284 -3.53 0.97 -21.22
N VAL A 285 -2.25 0.72 -21.45
CA VAL A 285 -1.78 -0.13 -22.55
C VAL A 285 -2.28 -1.56 -22.40
N GLN A 286 -2.24 -2.12 -21.18
CA GLN A 286 -2.77 -3.46 -20.93
C GLN A 286 -4.28 -3.53 -21.19
N TYR A 287 -5.04 -2.53 -20.73
CA TYR A 287 -6.48 -2.42 -20.98
C TYR A 287 -6.80 -2.35 -22.48
N GLU A 288 -6.04 -1.55 -23.24
CA GLU A 288 -6.18 -1.46 -24.69
C GLU A 288 -5.90 -2.79 -25.38
N GLN A 289 -4.84 -3.49 -24.97
CA GLN A 289 -4.47 -4.78 -25.55
C GLN A 289 -5.56 -5.84 -25.29
N LEU A 290 -6.15 -5.85 -24.09
CA LEU A 290 -7.28 -6.73 -23.78
C LEU A 290 -8.52 -6.33 -24.58
N SER A 291 -8.84 -5.04 -24.69
CA SER A 291 -9.97 -4.55 -25.49
C SER A 291 -9.87 -4.99 -26.96
N LEU A 292 -8.66 -4.95 -27.54
CA LEU A 292 -8.42 -5.43 -28.90
C LEU A 292 -8.61 -6.94 -29.04
N GLN A 293 -8.14 -7.73 -28.07
CA GLN A 293 -8.32 -9.18 -28.05
C GLN A 293 -9.79 -9.56 -27.90
N ILE A 294 -10.51 -8.91 -26.99
CA ILE A 294 -11.96 -9.08 -26.79
C ILE A 294 -12.71 -8.82 -28.09
N LYS A 295 -12.43 -7.68 -28.75
CA LYS A 295 -13.08 -7.34 -30.02
C LYS A 295 -12.77 -8.35 -31.13
N ALA A 296 -11.56 -8.91 -31.16
CA ALA A 296 -11.19 -9.94 -32.12
C ALA A 296 -11.95 -11.24 -31.86
N ALA A 297 -12.03 -11.69 -30.61
CA ALA A 297 -12.78 -12.88 -30.20
C ALA A 297 -14.29 -12.73 -30.48
N GLU A 298 -14.89 -11.57 -30.14
CA GLU A 298 -16.29 -11.27 -30.44
C GLU A 298 -16.58 -11.36 -31.95
N LYS A 299 -15.66 -10.86 -32.78
CA LYS A 299 -15.78 -10.97 -34.23
C LYS A 299 -15.68 -12.41 -34.73
N MET A 300 -14.78 -13.22 -34.17
CA MET A 300 -14.67 -14.64 -34.54
C MET A 300 -15.94 -15.41 -34.16
N ILE A 301 -16.49 -15.16 -32.98
CA ILE A 301 -17.76 -15.73 -32.53
C ILE A 301 -18.90 -15.36 -33.48
N GLU A 302 -19.00 -14.08 -33.88
CA GLU A 302 -19.99 -13.64 -34.86
C GLU A 302 -19.84 -14.33 -36.23
N GLU A 303 -18.60 -14.55 -36.68
CA GLU A 303 -18.31 -15.22 -37.95
C GLU A 303 -18.72 -16.71 -37.88
N LEU A 304 -18.37 -17.41 -36.80
CA LEU A 304 -18.77 -18.81 -36.56
C LEU A 304 -20.30 -19.00 -36.50
N GLN A 305 -21.01 -18.03 -35.92
CA GLN A 305 -22.47 -18.07 -35.83
C GLN A 305 -23.18 -17.87 -37.19
N LYS A 306 -22.49 -17.28 -38.18
CA LYS A 306 -23.03 -17.03 -39.53
C LYS A 306 -22.81 -18.22 -40.49
N GLU A 307 -22.02 -19.22 -40.11
CA GLU A 307 -21.76 -20.39 -40.95
C GLU A 307 -22.98 -21.30 -41.09
N ASP A 308 -23.18 -21.89 -42.27
CA ASP A 308 -24.32 -22.77 -42.58
C ASP A 308 -24.39 -24.00 -41.66
N SER A 309 -23.25 -24.41 -41.10
CA SER A 309 -23.14 -25.44 -40.07
C SER A 309 -22.20 -24.96 -38.97
N VAL A 310 -22.76 -24.47 -37.87
CA VAL A 310 -21.99 -23.99 -36.71
C VAL A 310 -21.18 -25.14 -36.10
N ASP A 311 -19.85 -25.00 -36.09
CA ASP A 311 -18.96 -25.82 -35.28
C ASP A 311 -19.12 -25.45 -33.80
N ARG A 312 -19.85 -26.29 -33.06
CA ARG A 312 -20.22 -26.02 -31.67
C ARG A 312 -19.04 -26.11 -30.72
N GLU A 313 -18.09 -27.01 -30.97
CA GLU A 313 -16.93 -27.20 -30.10
C GLU A 313 -16.01 -25.98 -30.20
N LYS A 314 -15.74 -25.53 -31.43
CA LYS A 314 -14.98 -24.31 -31.66
C LYS A 314 -15.67 -23.05 -31.12
N LEU A 315 -17.00 -22.94 -31.26
CA LEU A 315 -17.75 -21.82 -30.70
C LEU A 315 -17.67 -21.78 -29.17
N GLU A 316 -17.71 -22.94 -28.50
CA GLU A 316 -17.58 -23.05 -27.05
C GLU A 316 -16.18 -22.66 -26.57
N GLU A 317 -15.13 -23.07 -27.28
CA GLU A 317 -13.74 -22.67 -27.01
C GLU A 317 -13.58 -21.14 -27.08
N GLU A 318 -14.02 -20.50 -28.18
CA GLU A 318 -13.92 -19.04 -28.36
C GLU A 318 -14.74 -18.25 -27.33
N LEU A 319 -15.89 -18.79 -26.89
CA LEU A 319 -16.69 -18.18 -25.82
C LEU A 319 -15.96 -18.21 -24.48
N ASN A 320 -15.32 -19.33 -24.14
CA ASN A 320 -14.53 -19.44 -22.91
C ASN A 320 -13.34 -18.47 -22.94
N ASP A 321 -12.61 -18.42 -24.05
CA ASP A 321 -11.50 -17.47 -24.23
C ASP A 321 -11.98 -16.01 -24.12
N LEU A 322 -13.16 -15.68 -24.66
CA LEU A 322 -13.77 -14.36 -24.51
C LEU A 322 -14.09 -14.04 -23.04
N PHE A 323 -14.63 -14.99 -22.28
CA PHE A 323 -14.92 -14.79 -20.86
C PHE A 323 -13.63 -14.58 -20.05
N ASP A 324 -12.60 -15.38 -20.29
CA ASP A 324 -11.28 -15.23 -19.65
C ASP A 324 -10.65 -13.86 -19.95
N LEU A 325 -10.80 -13.35 -21.18
CA LEU A 325 -10.31 -12.03 -21.56
C LEU A 325 -11.09 -10.91 -20.88
N LYS A 326 -12.41 -11.03 -20.79
CA LYS A 326 -13.27 -10.06 -20.10
C LYS A 326 -13.00 -10.03 -18.61
N GLU A 327 -12.80 -11.19 -17.99
CA GLU A 327 -12.39 -11.31 -16.60
C GLU A 327 -11.03 -10.64 -16.38
N LYS A 328 -10.01 -10.94 -17.19
CA LYS A 328 -8.71 -10.24 -17.11
C LYS A 328 -8.82 -8.73 -17.26
N GLN A 329 -9.74 -8.24 -18.09
CA GLN A 329 -9.95 -6.80 -18.26
C GLN A 329 -10.61 -6.17 -17.04
N MET A 330 -11.59 -6.84 -16.44
CA MET A 330 -12.27 -6.39 -15.21
C MET A 330 -11.30 -6.38 -14.01
N ASN A 331 -10.35 -7.31 -14.01
CA ASN A 331 -9.42 -7.53 -12.90
C ASN A 331 -8.13 -6.71 -13.02
N LEU A 332 -8.02 -5.91 -14.09
CA LEU A 332 -6.88 -5.04 -14.33
C LEU A 332 -6.77 -3.96 -13.27
#